data_AF-A0A7X1PC56-F1
#
_entry.id   AF-A0A7X1PC56-F1
#
_cell.length_a   1.000
_cell.length_b   1.000
_cell.length_c   1.000
_cell.angle_alpha   90.00
_cell.angle_beta   90.00
_cell.angle_gamma   90.00
#
_symmetry.space_group_name_H-M   'P 1'
#
loop_
_entity.id
_entity.type
_entity.pdbx_description
1 polymer ?
#
loop_
_entity_poly.entity_id
_entity_poly.type
_entity_poly.pdbx_seq_one_letter_code
_entity_poly.pdbx_strand_id
1 'polypeptide(L)'
;MSLTPSDAAISARVLTRIIILLIAAWSLVCAAVLIGFHGATAGALGAGVEDEAGQRLLGAHLLILVPAYLLLAWRPERYQTFLWLPLASQAATAFAVTYSILTGETSFGDGVLAAAVSSIFVVLLGFVWVSEQRTVARAKLDADQAESAPADATPFREP
;
A
#
# COMPACT_ATOMS: atom_id res chain seq x y z
N MET A 1 -2.38 -8.28 -27.93
CA MET A 1 -2.92 -6.91 -27.78
C MET A 1 -1.93 -6.15 -26.89
N SER A 2 -0.97 -5.45 -27.49
CA SER A 2 0.05 -4.69 -26.78
C SER A 2 -0.58 -3.38 -26.27
N LEU A 3 -0.70 -3.23 -24.95
CA LEU A 3 -1.11 -1.96 -24.34
C LEU A 3 -0.07 -0.90 -24.69
N THR A 4 -0.51 0.29 -25.09
CA THR A 4 0.42 1.40 -25.31
C THR A 4 1.04 1.82 -23.95
N PRO A 5 2.24 2.39 -23.92
CA PRO A 5 2.90 2.81 -22.66
C PRO A 5 2.03 3.74 -21.80
N SER A 6 1.19 4.56 -22.45
CA SER A 6 0.23 5.46 -21.80
C SER A 6 -0.86 4.70 -21.05
N ASP A 7 -1.43 3.64 -21.65
CA ASP A 7 -2.53 2.87 -21.06
C ASP A 7 -2.09 2.12 -19.80
N ALA A 8 -0.87 1.58 -19.82
CA ALA A 8 -0.29 0.89 -18.65
C ALA A 8 -0.10 1.83 -17.45
N ALA A 9 0.37 3.07 -17.69
CA ALA A 9 0.54 4.07 -16.64
C ALA A 9 -0.79 4.60 -16.08
N ILE A 10 -1.84 4.67 -16.90
CA ILE A 10 -3.19 5.03 -16.43
C ILE A 10 -3.76 3.91 -15.56
N SER A 11 -3.61 2.65 -15.99
CA SER A 11 -4.09 1.48 -15.24
C SER A 11 -3.43 1.38 -13.86
N ALA A 12 -2.10 1.55 -13.77
CA ALA A 12 -1.38 1.53 -12.49
C ALA A 12 -1.84 2.64 -11.52
N ARG A 13 -2.11 3.85 -12.03
CA ARG A 13 -2.62 4.96 -11.22
C ARG A 13 -4.01 4.68 -10.66
N VAL A 14 -4.92 4.18 -11.50
CA VAL A 14 -6.28 3.82 -11.08
C VAL A 14 -6.23 2.69 -10.06
N LEU A 15 -5.41 1.66 -10.31
CA LEU A 15 -5.21 0.54 -9.39
C LEU A 15 -4.69 1.01 -8.02
N THR A 16 -3.68 1.88 -8.00
CA THR A 16 -3.12 2.46 -6.77
C THR A 16 -4.20 3.17 -5.96
N ARG A 17 -5.01 4.02 -6.62
CA ARG A 17 -6.12 4.73 -5.95
C ARG A 17 -7.13 3.76 -5.35
N ILE A 18 -7.52 2.73 -6.10
CA ILE A 18 -8.46 1.71 -5.62
C ILE A 18 -7.89 0.99 -4.40
N ILE A 19 -6.63 0.57 -4.44
CA ILE A 19 -5.99 -0.12 -3.30
C ILE A 19 -5.97 0.78 -2.07
N ILE A 20 -5.58 2.05 -2.20
CA ILE A 20 -5.55 2.99 -1.07
C ILE A 20 -6.95 3.23 -0.50
N LEU A 21 -7.98 3.34 -1.36
CA LEU A 21 -9.37 3.46 -0.90
C LEU A 21 -9.83 2.22 -0.14
N LEU A 22 -9.45 1.02 -0.60
CA LEU A 22 -9.75 -0.23 0.10
C LEU A 22 -9.03 -0.30 1.45
N ILE A 23 -7.78 0.13 1.53
CA ILE A 23 -7.04 0.24 2.80
C ILE A 23 -7.70 1.23 3.75
N ALA A 24 -8.16 2.38 3.24
CA ALA A 24 -8.89 3.37 4.03
C ALA A 24 -10.21 2.81 4.58
N ALA A 25 -10.98 2.14 3.73
CA ALA A 25 -12.22 1.48 4.14
C ALA A 25 -11.97 0.38 5.18
N TRP A 26 -10.95 -0.46 4.97
CA TRP A 26 -10.56 -1.48 5.93
C TRP A 26 -10.14 -0.88 7.26
N SER A 27 -9.30 0.16 7.24
CA SER A 27 -8.85 0.87 8.45
C SER A 27 -10.01 1.51 9.20
N LEU A 28 -11.02 2.03 8.49
CA LEU A 28 -12.25 2.55 9.08
C LEU A 28 -13.06 1.45 9.78
N VAL A 29 -13.18 0.28 9.16
CA VAL A 29 -13.85 -0.88 9.78
C VAL A 29 -13.09 -1.31 11.04
N CYS A 30 -11.77 -1.47 10.97
CA CYS A 30 -10.96 -1.80 12.15
C CYS A 30 -11.12 -0.75 13.26
N ALA A 31 -11.08 0.54 12.92
CA ALA A 31 -11.27 1.63 13.88
C ALA A 31 -12.66 1.58 14.53
N ALA A 32 -13.71 1.40 13.74
CA ALA A 32 -15.09 1.31 14.23
C ALA A 32 -15.27 0.10 15.16
N VAL A 33 -14.68 -1.05 14.80
CA VAL A 33 -14.73 -2.25 15.65
C VAL A 33 -13.99 -2.03 16.96
N LEU A 34 -12.76 -1.51 16.92
CA LEU A 34 -11.94 -1.28 18.11
C LEU A 34 -12.53 -0.22 19.07
N ILE A 35 -13.23 0.78 18.54
CA ILE A 35 -13.87 1.82 19.37
C ILE A 35 -15.19 1.31 19.94
N GLY A 36 -16.01 0.66 19.11
CA GLY A 36 -17.41 0.35 19.40
C GLY A 36 -17.66 -1.03 20.00
N PHE A 37 -16.77 -2.00 19.78
CA PHE A 37 -16.92 -3.38 20.25
C PHE A 37 -15.71 -3.77 21.09
N HIS A 38 -15.95 -4.34 22.27
CA HIS A 38 -14.92 -4.75 23.21
C HIS A 38 -15.00 -6.26 23.43
N GLY A 39 -13.85 -6.94 23.37
CA GLY A 39 -13.76 -8.40 23.52
C GLY A 39 -12.60 -9.02 22.75
N ALA A 40 -12.45 -10.34 22.85
CA ALA A 40 -11.34 -11.08 22.24
C ALA A 40 -11.23 -10.89 20.71
N THR A 41 -12.38 -10.78 20.03
CA THR A 41 -12.44 -10.55 18.58
C THR A 41 -12.00 -9.14 18.19
N ALA A 42 -12.27 -8.14 19.03
CA ALA A 42 -11.77 -6.77 18.82
C ALA A 42 -10.28 -6.68 19.12
N GLY A 43 -9.80 -7.35 20.17
CA GLY A 43 -8.38 -7.41 20.53
C GLY A 43 -7.51 -8.03 19.43
N ALA A 44 -8.03 -9.01 18.69
CA ALA A 44 -7.32 -9.59 17.55
C ALA A 44 -7.09 -8.60 16.40
N LEU A 45 -8.05 -7.69 16.14
CA LEU A 45 -7.87 -6.57 15.21
C LEU A 45 -6.89 -5.52 15.76
N GLY A 46 -6.78 -5.45 17.08
CA GLY A 46 -5.85 -4.59 17.80
C GLY A 46 -4.46 -5.19 18.02
N ALA A 47 -4.12 -6.29 17.34
CA ALA A 47 -2.86 -7.01 17.49
C ALA A 47 -2.59 -7.49 18.94
N GLY A 48 -3.61 -8.06 19.58
CA GLY A 48 -3.48 -8.66 20.91
C GLY A 48 -3.68 -7.68 22.07
N VAL A 49 -4.08 -6.43 21.79
CA VAL A 49 -4.43 -5.47 22.85
C VAL A 49 -5.72 -5.93 23.53
N GLU A 50 -5.61 -6.40 24.78
CA GLU A 50 -6.74 -6.90 25.57
C GLU A 50 -7.46 -5.79 26.35
N ASP A 51 -6.77 -4.67 26.64
CA ASP A 51 -7.34 -3.61 27.44
C ASP A 51 -8.24 -2.67 26.61
N GLU A 52 -9.39 -2.33 27.17
CA GLU A 52 -10.43 -1.52 26.51
C GLU A 52 -9.91 -0.12 26.12
N ALA A 53 -9.05 0.47 26.96
CA ALA A 53 -8.45 1.77 26.73
C ALA A 53 -7.48 1.74 25.54
N GLY A 54 -6.62 0.72 25.48
CA GLY A 54 -5.69 0.45 24.39
C GLY A 54 -6.41 0.18 23.08
N GLN A 55 -7.48 -0.63 23.09
CA GLN A 55 -8.31 -0.88 21.90
C GLN A 55 -8.89 0.43 21.37
N ARG A 56 -9.49 1.26 22.24
CA ARG A 56 -10.05 2.57 21.83
C ARG A 56 -8.97 3.53 21.31
N LEU A 57 -7.82 3.58 21.97
CA LEU A 57 -6.72 4.45 21.57
C LEU A 57 -6.18 4.05 20.18
N LEU A 58 -5.97 2.75 19.95
CA LEU A 58 -5.54 2.23 18.67
C LEU A 58 -6.61 2.48 17.58
N GLY A 59 -7.88 2.24 17.90
CA GLY A 59 -9.00 2.55 17.01
C GLY A 59 -9.06 4.03 16.64
N ALA A 60 -8.84 4.95 17.59
CA ALA A 60 -8.76 6.38 17.31
C ALA A 60 -7.58 6.75 16.40
N HIS A 61 -6.41 6.11 16.58
CA HIS A 61 -5.27 6.30 15.69
C HIS A 61 -5.58 5.82 14.26
N LEU A 62 -6.21 4.64 14.12
CA LEU A 62 -6.64 4.15 12.81
C LEU A 62 -7.67 5.07 12.16
N LEU A 63 -8.61 5.63 12.94
CA LEU A 63 -9.61 6.57 12.45
C LEU A 63 -8.97 7.86 11.89
N ILE A 64 -7.91 8.36 12.54
CA ILE A 64 -7.15 9.53 12.07
C ILE A 64 -6.37 9.21 10.77
N LEU A 65 -5.96 7.98 10.55
CA LEU A 65 -5.28 7.57 9.31
C LEU A 65 -6.24 7.52 8.11
N VAL A 66 -7.54 7.27 8.32
CA VAL A 66 -8.55 7.23 7.25
C VAL A 66 -8.54 8.51 6.39
N PRO A 67 -8.70 9.73 6.93
CA PRO A 67 -8.66 10.94 6.11
C PRO A 67 -7.29 11.16 5.45
N ALA A 68 -6.19 10.73 6.06
CA ALA A 68 -4.86 10.79 5.43
C ALA A 68 -4.80 9.89 4.18
N TYR A 69 -5.36 8.68 4.26
CA TYR A 69 -5.44 7.77 3.10
C TYR A 69 -6.42 8.26 2.04
N LEU A 70 -7.55 8.85 2.43
CA LEU A 70 -8.47 9.47 1.46
C LEU A 70 -7.81 10.63 0.71
N LEU A 71 -7.04 11.47 1.41
CA LEU A 71 -6.28 12.56 0.81
C LEU A 71 -5.21 12.03 -0.17
N LEU A 72 -4.52 10.95 0.22
CA LEU A 72 -3.54 10.25 -0.61
C LEU A 72 -4.18 9.66 -1.87
N ALA A 73 -5.37 9.06 -1.76
CA ALA A 73 -6.13 8.51 -2.88
C ALA A 73 -6.63 9.59 -3.85
N TRP A 74 -6.98 10.79 -3.35
CA TRP A 74 -7.44 11.89 -4.19
C TRP A 74 -6.32 12.44 -5.07
N ARG A 75 -5.12 12.62 -4.52
CA ARG A 75 -3.98 13.24 -5.22
C ARG A 75 -2.69 12.40 -5.10
N PRO A 76 -2.65 11.19 -5.66
CA PRO A 76 -1.50 10.29 -5.49
C PRO A 76 -0.20 10.89 -6.06
N GLU A 77 -0.28 11.67 -7.14
CA GLU A 77 0.87 12.29 -7.82
C GLU A 77 1.57 13.32 -6.92
N ARG A 78 0.81 14.06 -6.11
CA ARG A 78 1.38 15.07 -5.20
C ARG A 78 2.05 14.44 -3.97
N TYR A 79 1.59 13.26 -3.58
CA TYR A 79 1.94 12.61 -2.33
C TYR A 79 2.62 11.26 -2.55
N GLN A 80 3.34 11.08 -3.66
CA GLN A 80 3.99 9.82 -4.00
C GLN A 80 4.98 9.37 -2.91
N THR A 81 5.68 10.32 -2.28
CA THR A 81 6.55 10.07 -1.12
C THR A 81 5.81 9.53 0.10
N PHE A 82 4.49 9.67 0.20
CA PHE A 82 3.69 9.15 1.32
C PHE A 82 3.03 7.81 1.02
N LEU A 83 3.24 7.22 -0.16
CA LEU A 83 2.72 5.88 -0.49
C LEU A 83 3.27 4.78 0.43
N TRP A 84 4.38 5.01 1.13
CA TRP A 84 4.90 4.04 2.10
C TRP A 84 4.07 3.98 3.38
N LEU A 85 3.29 5.02 3.70
CA LEU A 85 2.45 5.01 4.91
C LEU A 85 1.41 3.89 4.90
N PRO A 86 0.54 3.75 3.88
CA PRO A 86 -0.39 2.64 3.83
C PRO A 86 0.35 1.30 3.79
N LEU A 87 1.46 1.19 3.06
CA LEU A 87 2.28 -0.02 3.03
C LEU A 87 2.79 -0.41 4.43
N ALA A 88 3.42 0.52 5.13
CA ALA A 88 4.01 0.32 6.44
C ALA A 88 2.93 0.02 7.48
N SER A 89 1.78 0.68 7.42
CA SER A 89 0.66 0.39 8.31
C SER A 89 0.16 -1.05 8.15
N GLN A 90 -0.08 -1.50 6.91
CA GLN A 90 -0.56 -2.86 6.66
C GLN A 90 0.51 -3.90 6.98
N ALA A 91 1.78 -3.61 6.72
CA ALA A 91 2.90 -4.48 7.10
C ALA A 91 3.02 -4.61 8.62
N ALA A 92 2.92 -3.50 9.35
CA ALA A 92 2.94 -3.50 10.81
C ALA A 92 1.76 -4.30 11.38
N THR A 93 0.54 -4.12 10.87
CA THR A 93 -0.63 -4.90 11.27
C THR A 93 -0.45 -6.39 10.96
N ALA A 94 -0.05 -6.74 9.74
CA ALA A 94 0.18 -8.13 9.34
C ALA A 94 1.23 -8.81 10.22
N PHE A 95 2.35 -8.12 10.47
CA PHE A 95 3.45 -8.63 11.29
C PHE A 95 3.03 -8.79 12.74
N ALA A 96 2.42 -7.76 13.35
CA ALA A 96 2.03 -7.79 14.74
C ALA A 96 0.99 -8.90 15.01
N VAL A 97 -0.05 -9.01 14.18
CA VAL A 97 -1.08 -10.05 14.33
C VAL A 97 -0.50 -11.45 14.10
N THR A 98 0.35 -11.62 13.08
CA THR A 98 0.99 -12.92 12.81
C THR A 98 1.92 -13.32 13.95
N TYR A 99 2.67 -12.37 14.52
CA TYR A 99 3.52 -12.60 15.67
C TYR A 99 2.70 -13.06 16.89
N SER A 100 1.60 -12.37 17.23
CA SER A 100 0.72 -12.78 18.34
C SER A 100 0.05 -14.13 18.13
N ILE A 101 -0.22 -14.53 16.89
CA ILE A 101 -0.67 -15.90 16.57
C ILE A 101 0.44 -16.92 16.84
N LEU A 102 1.67 -16.62 16.45
CA LEU A 102 2.82 -17.53 16.63
C LEU A 102 3.24 -17.68 18.10
N THR A 103 3.09 -16.64 18.91
CA THR A 103 3.35 -16.69 20.36
C THR A 103 2.21 -17.30 21.15
N GLY A 104 1.04 -17.49 20.54
CA GLY A 104 -0.16 -18.05 21.19
C GLY A 104 -0.94 -17.04 22.03
N GLU A 105 -0.64 -15.74 21.93
CA GLU A 105 -1.38 -14.65 22.60
C GLU A 105 -2.78 -14.46 21.99
N THR A 106 -2.93 -14.73 20.70
CA THR A 106 -4.21 -14.59 19.98
C THR A 106 -4.59 -15.90 19.31
N SER A 107 -5.87 -16.25 19.38
CA SER A 107 -6.37 -17.43 18.67
C SER A 107 -6.24 -17.23 17.15
N PHE A 108 -5.86 -18.30 16.43
CA PHE A 108 -5.73 -18.23 14.97
C PHE A 108 -7.02 -17.75 14.30
N GLY A 109 -8.18 -18.21 14.78
CA GLY A 109 -9.48 -17.84 14.23
C GLY A 109 -9.78 -16.35 14.31
N ASP A 110 -9.36 -15.68 15.40
CA ASP A 110 -9.64 -14.27 15.61
C ASP A 110 -8.68 -13.36 14.82
N GLY A 111 -7.40 -13.75 14.71
CA GLY A 111 -6.37 -12.92 14.06
C GLY A 111 -6.18 -13.16 12.56
N VAL A 112 -6.52 -14.35 12.04
CA VAL A 112 -6.16 -14.74 10.66
C VAL A 112 -6.75 -13.81 9.60
N LEU A 113 -7.98 -13.32 9.81
CA LEU A 113 -8.62 -12.42 8.85
C LEU A 113 -7.85 -11.10 8.73
N ALA A 114 -7.48 -10.50 9.87
CA ALA A 114 -6.74 -9.25 9.89
C ALA A 114 -5.35 -9.40 9.28
N ALA A 115 -4.64 -10.49 9.62
CA ALA A 115 -3.33 -10.80 9.05
C ALA A 115 -3.40 -11.03 7.54
N ALA A 116 -4.39 -11.81 7.06
CA ALA A 116 -4.56 -12.13 5.64
C ALA A 116 -4.90 -10.88 4.82
N VAL A 117 -5.88 -10.07 5.24
CA VAL A 117 -6.29 -8.86 4.52
C VAL A 117 -5.13 -7.86 4.46
N SER A 118 -4.43 -7.64 5.59
CA SER A 118 -3.28 -6.74 5.63
C SER A 118 -2.14 -7.24 4.74
N SER A 119 -1.86 -8.55 4.74
CA SER A 119 -0.85 -9.15 3.87
C SER A 119 -1.19 -9.01 2.39
N ILE A 120 -2.46 -9.18 2.00
CA ILE A 120 -2.92 -8.95 0.63
C ILE A 120 -2.64 -7.51 0.21
N PHE A 121 -2.97 -6.53 1.06
CA PHE A 121 -2.68 -5.13 0.75
C PHE A 121 -1.18 -4.84 0.64
N VAL A 122 -0.35 -5.41 1.51
CA VAL A 122 1.11 -5.29 1.41
C VAL A 122 1.63 -5.83 0.08
N VAL A 123 1.17 -7.02 -0.32
CA VAL A 123 1.58 -7.65 -1.59
C VAL A 123 1.12 -6.82 -2.78
N LEU A 124 -0.14 -6.37 -2.81
CA LEU A 124 -0.69 -5.58 -3.90
C LEU A 124 0.03 -4.24 -4.05
N LEU A 125 0.20 -3.51 -2.94
CA LEU A 125 0.83 -2.19 -2.95
C LEU A 125 2.34 -2.30 -3.24
N GLY A 126 3.00 -3.32 -2.69
CA GLY A 126 4.40 -3.64 -2.99
C GLY A 126 4.62 -4.00 -4.46
N PHE A 127 3.70 -4.79 -5.06
CA PHE A 127 3.75 -5.12 -6.48
C PHE A 127 3.64 -3.87 -7.37
N VAL A 128 2.69 -2.97 -7.05
CA VAL A 128 2.53 -1.70 -7.76
C VAL A 128 3.79 -0.84 -7.62
N TRP A 129 4.31 -0.71 -6.40
CA TRP A 129 5.54 0.05 -6.13
C TRP A 129 6.71 -0.43 -6.97
N VAL A 130 6.98 -1.75 -6.96
CA VAL A 130 8.07 -2.36 -7.74
C VAL A 130 7.86 -2.15 -9.24
N SER A 131 6.62 -2.21 -9.71
CA SER A 131 6.28 -1.99 -11.12
C SER A 131 6.54 -0.54 -11.56
N GLU A 132 6.19 0.44 -10.72
CA GLU A 132 6.50 1.85 -10.98
C GLU A 132 8.01 2.11 -11.02
N GLN A 133 8.77 1.58 -10.05
CA GLN A 133 10.23 1.74 -10.02
C GLN A 133 10.90 1.17 -11.27
N ARG A 134 10.45 0.02 -11.76
CA ARG A 134 10.96 -0.57 -13.01
C ARG A 134 10.68 0.31 -14.23
N THR A 135 9.52 0.94 -14.27
CA THR A 135 9.12 1.82 -15.38
C THR A 135 9.98 3.08 -15.40
N VAL A 136 10.20 3.69 -14.23
CA VAL A 136 11.09 4.85 -14.08
C VAL A 136 12.54 4.50 -14.43
N ALA A 137 13.02 3.34 -13.99
CA ALA A 137 14.38 2.89 -14.30
C ALA A 137 14.59 2.69 -15.81
N ARG A 138 13.61 2.09 -16.52
CA ARG A 138 13.68 1.94 -17.98
C ARG A 138 13.70 3.28 -18.70
N ALA A 139 12.82 4.21 -18.32
CA ALA A 139 12.77 5.53 -18.94
C ALA A 139 14.10 6.30 -18.79
N LYS A 140 14.81 6.14 -17.66
CA LYS A 140 16.14 6.71 -17.46
C LYS A 140 17.19 6.08 -18.38
N LEU A 141 17.20 4.74 -18.49
CA LEU A 141 18.12 4.03 -19.38
C LEU A 141 17.92 4.41 -20.86
N ASP A 142 16.67 4.57 -21.29
CA ASP A 142 16.35 4.97 -22.66
C ASP A 142 16.80 6.41 -22.95
N ALA A 143 16.65 7.31 -21.96
CA ALA A 143 17.14 8.69 -22.06
C ALA A 143 18.67 8.77 -22.13
N ASP A 144 19.36 8.02 -21.26
CA ASP A 144 20.83 7.95 -21.24
C ASP A 144 21.38 7.37 -22.58
N GLN A 145 20.70 6.39 -23.16
CA GLN A 145 21.05 5.83 -24.48
C GLN A 145 20.83 6.82 -25.62
N ALA A 146 19.74 7.60 -25.59
CA ALA A 146 19.47 8.62 -26.60
C ALA A 146 20.50 9.77 -26.56
N GLU A 147 20.96 10.15 -25.37
CA GLU A 147 22.02 11.15 -25.18
C GLU A 147 23.40 10.61 -25.60
N SER A 148 23.64 9.31 -25.39
CA SER A 148 24.88 8.63 -25.78
C SER A 148 24.93 8.24 -27.26
N ALA A 149 23.83 8.40 -28.01
CA ALA A 149 23.81 8.14 -29.44
C ALA A 149 24.72 9.17 -30.15
N PRO A 150 25.79 8.74 -30.84
CA PRO A 150 26.75 9.65 -31.42
C PRO A 150 26.05 10.59 -32.42
N ALA A 151 26.22 11.90 -32.22
CA ALA A 151 25.65 12.97 -33.07
C ALA A 151 26.14 12.95 -34.54
N ASP A 152 26.98 11.99 -34.90
CA ASP A 152 27.79 11.98 -36.12
C ASP A 152 27.27 11.04 -37.22
N ALA A 153 26.06 10.50 -37.09
CA ALA A 153 25.39 9.85 -38.22
C ALA A 153 24.78 10.90 -39.18
N THR A 154 25.56 11.91 -39.59
CA THR A 154 25.23 12.66 -40.81
C THR A 154 25.31 11.68 -41.98
N PRO A 155 24.20 11.41 -42.69
CA PRO A 155 24.25 10.56 -43.86
C PRO A 155 25.21 11.19 -44.86
N PHE A 156 26.27 10.47 -45.20
CA PHE A 156 27.18 10.81 -46.30
C PHE A 156 26.29 11.05 -47.53
N ARG A 157 26.07 12.32 -47.90
CA ARG A 157 25.40 12.69 -49.14
C ARG A 157 26.39 12.36 -50.25
N GLU A 158 26.20 11.24 -50.92
CA GLU A 158 26.92 10.98 -52.16
C GLU A 158 26.46 12.00 -53.23
N PRO A 159 27.39 12.58 -53.99
CA PRO A 159 27.14 13.62 -54.99
C PRO A 159 26.44 13.12 -56.26
#